data_AF-A0A832HKE6-F1
#
_entry.id   AF-A0A832HKE6-F1
#
_cell.length_a   1.000
_cell.length_b   1.000
_cell.length_c   1.000
_cell.angle_alpha   90.00
_cell.angle_beta   90.00
_cell.angle_gamma   90.00
#
_symmetry.space_group_name_H-M   'P 1'
#
loop_
_entity.id
_entity.type
_entity.pdbx_description
1 polymer ?
#
loop_
_entity_poly.entity_id
_entity_poly.type
_entity_poly.pdbx_seq_one_letter_code
_entity_poly.pdbx_strand_id
1 'polypeptide(L)'
;MTQLPPNDYGAQPPELNYATVDIYASARQMVKLAAIFNLVMAGIDGLATLAYIAMAIAFPLVMRSSGASMPATGPFNLPPDILLPVLYGGYGLASLAVGIVKVIAGMKLLRRRRNAWGWGIAAAITGMPQFWCSIFCVIPLAVGIFTLVAMVRGNAREYLASEAATNPA
;
A
#
# COMPACT_ATOMS: atom_id res chain seq x y z
N MET A 1 43.88 27.61 48.04
CA MET A 1 42.63 26.83 48.12
C MET A 1 41.55 27.63 47.44
N THR A 2 41.29 27.34 46.16
CA THR A 2 40.28 28.00 45.34
C THR A 2 38.93 27.34 45.61
N GLN A 3 37.98 28.09 46.17
CA GLN A 3 36.60 27.64 46.30
C GLN A 3 35.98 27.56 44.90
N LEU A 4 35.56 26.37 44.49
CA LEU A 4 34.71 26.18 43.30
C LEU A 4 33.35 26.85 43.55
N PRO A 5 32.75 27.49 42.54
CA PRO A 5 31.42 28.07 42.67
C PRO A 5 30.38 26.99 42.97
N PRO A 6 29.29 27.35 43.68
CA PRO A 6 28.22 26.40 44.01
C PRO A 6 27.63 25.83 42.73
N ASN A 7 27.62 24.50 42.64
CA ASN A 7 27.01 23.82 41.52
C ASN A 7 25.49 24.03 41.57
N ASP A 8 24.98 24.75 40.58
CA ASP A 8 23.57 25.04 40.36
C ASP A 8 22.83 23.78 39.84
N TYR A 9 22.85 22.69 40.61
CA TYR A 9 22.10 21.46 40.33
C TYR A 9 20.58 21.60 40.63
N GLY A 10 20.09 22.82 40.84
CA GLY A 10 18.71 23.11 41.25
C GLY A 10 17.72 23.38 40.11
N ALA A 11 18.17 23.52 38.86
CA ALA A 11 17.25 23.59 37.73
C ALA A 11 16.75 22.17 37.42
N GLN A 12 15.61 21.80 38.01
CA GLN A 12 14.81 20.70 37.49
C GLN A 12 14.72 20.89 35.96
N PRO A 13 15.06 19.87 35.14
CA PRO A 13 14.84 20.00 33.71
C PRO A 13 13.38 20.37 33.52
N PRO A 14 13.06 21.31 32.60
CA PRO A 14 11.68 21.75 32.39
C PRO A 14 10.82 20.49 32.32
N GLU A 15 9.89 20.32 33.27
CA GLU A 15 8.99 19.18 33.28
C GLU A 15 8.37 19.12 31.90
N LEU A 16 8.78 18.11 31.12
CA LEU A 16 8.24 17.89 29.81
C LEU A 16 6.75 17.65 30.06
N ASN A 17 5.92 18.65 29.77
CA ASN A 17 4.51 18.60 30.09
C ASN A 17 3.83 17.61 29.14
N TYR A 18 3.92 16.32 29.47
CA TYR A 18 3.39 15.22 28.67
C TYR A 18 1.86 15.31 28.52
N ALA A 19 1.19 16.19 29.27
CA ALA A 19 -0.24 16.44 29.14
C ALA A 19 -0.61 17.20 27.84
N THR A 20 0.34 17.86 27.17
CA THR A 20 0.06 18.63 25.93
C THR A 20 0.53 17.93 24.65
N VAL A 21 1.21 16.78 24.76
CA VAL A 21 1.59 16.00 23.59
C VAL A 21 0.36 15.21 23.14
N ASP A 22 -0.24 15.64 22.03
CA ASP A 22 -1.34 14.91 21.39
C ASP A 22 -0.85 13.50 21.02
N ILE A 23 -1.20 12.53 21.88
CA ILE A 23 -0.82 11.11 21.78
C ILE A 23 -1.25 10.54 20.41
N TYR A 24 -2.26 11.15 19.79
CA TYR A 24 -2.80 10.78 18.51
C TYR A 24 -2.24 11.57 17.32
N ALA A 25 -1.45 12.63 17.51
CA ALA A 25 -0.90 13.40 16.39
C ALA A 25 -0.01 12.53 15.48
N SER A 26 0.84 11.70 16.08
CA SER A 26 1.69 10.75 15.35
C SER A 26 0.86 9.65 14.66
N ALA A 27 -0.17 9.12 15.34
CA ALA A 27 -1.07 8.10 14.79
C ALA A 27 -1.89 8.64 13.61
N ARG A 28 -2.44 9.85 13.74
CA ARG A 28 -3.19 10.53 12.68
C ARG A 28 -2.33 10.78 11.45
N GLN A 29 -1.07 11.18 11.63
CA GLN A 29 -0.11 11.32 10.53
C GLN A 29 0.16 9.98 9.85
N MET A 30 0.41 8.91 10.61
CA MET A 30 0.65 7.57 10.05
C MET A 30 -0.55 7.03 9.26
N VAL A 31 -1.78 7.19 9.78
CA VAL A 31 -3.00 6.78 9.08
C VAL A 31 -3.19 7.57 7.78
N LYS A 32 -2.95 8.89 7.80
CA LYS A 32 -3.00 9.72 6.58
C LYS A 32 -1.96 9.30 5.56
N LEU A 33 -0.73 9.04 5.99
CA LEU A 33 0.36 8.61 5.11
C LEU A 33 0.03 7.27 4.47
N ALA A 34 -0.46 6.31 5.27
CA ALA A 34 -0.89 5.01 4.78
C ALA A 34 -2.03 5.13 3.76
N ALA A 35 -2.98 6.04 3.99
CA ALA A 35 -4.06 6.28 3.05
C ALA A 35 -3.56 6.86 1.70
N ILE A 36 -2.66 7.84 1.74
CA ILE A 36 -2.06 8.45 0.55
C ILE A 36 -1.24 7.40 -0.22
N PHE A 37 -0.39 6.64 0.46
CA PHE A 37 0.40 5.59 -0.19
C PHE A 37 -0.48 4.54 -0.86
N ASN A 38 -1.58 4.11 -0.24
CA ASN A 38 -2.51 3.19 -0.88
C ASN A 38 -3.16 3.79 -2.12
N LEU A 39 -3.53 5.08 -2.12
CA LEU A 39 -4.08 5.74 -3.31
C LEU A 39 -3.06 5.90 -4.43
N VAL A 40 -1.83 6.30 -4.11
CA VAL A 40 -0.74 6.40 -5.10
C VAL A 40 -0.45 5.03 -5.70
N MET A 41 -0.34 3.99 -4.86
CA MET A 41 -0.13 2.62 -5.33
C MET A 41 -1.30 2.10 -6.17
N ALA A 42 -2.54 2.46 -5.84
CA ALA A 42 -3.69 2.12 -6.67
C ALA A 42 -3.62 2.77 -8.06
N GLY A 43 -3.12 4.00 -8.15
CA GLY A 43 -2.85 4.67 -9.42
C GLY A 43 -1.79 3.93 -10.24
N ILE A 44 -0.70 3.50 -9.59
CA ILE A 44 0.35 2.69 -10.22
C ILE A 44 -0.20 1.33 -10.68
N ASP A 45 -0.98 0.65 -9.86
CA ASP A 45 -1.63 -0.62 -10.22
C ASP A 45 -2.59 -0.43 -11.41
N GLY A 46 -3.29 0.70 -11.48
CA GLY A 46 -4.15 1.05 -12.62
C GLY A 46 -3.36 1.27 -13.92
N LEU A 47 -2.23 1.99 -13.85
CA LEU A 47 -1.33 2.16 -15.00
C LEU A 47 -0.73 0.81 -15.44
N ALA A 48 -0.34 -0.04 -14.49
CA ALA A 48 0.15 -1.38 -14.77
C ALA A 48 -0.94 -2.24 -15.44
N THR A 49 -2.18 -2.18 -14.95
CA THR A 49 -3.32 -2.85 -15.59
C THR A 49 -3.49 -2.44 -17.05
N LEU A 50 -3.45 -1.14 -17.33
CA LEU A 50 -3.55 -0.64 -18.71
C LEU A 50 -2.40 -1.14 -19.59
N ALA A 51 -1.17 -1.12 -19.07
CA ALA A 51 -0.01 -1.65 -19.78
C ALA A 51 -0.14 -3.15 -20.06
N TYR A 52 -0.57 -3.95 -19.09
CA TYR A 52 -0.76 -5.39 -19.26
C TYR A 52 -1.89 -5.73 -20.23
N ILE A 53 -3.01 -5.00 -20.20
CA ILE A 53 -4.10 -5.17 -21.18
C ILE A 53 -3.62 -4.79 -22.58
N ALA A 54 -2.88 -3.68 -22.71
CA ALA A 54 -2.31 -3.28 -24.00
C ALA A 54 -1.34 -4.35 -24.54
N MET A 55 -0.49 -4.92 -23.69
CA MET A 55 0.40 -6.02 -24.07
C MET A 55 -0.36 -7.28 -24.46
N ALA A 56 -1.43 -7.64 -23.73
CA ALA A 56 -2.27 -8.78 -24.04
C ALA A 56 -2.91 -8.68 -25.44
N ILE A 57 -3.16 -7.47 -25.94
CA ILE A 57 -3.72 -7.23 -27.28
C ILE A 57 -2.62 -7.07 -28.33
N ALA A 58 -1.56 -6.31 -28.02
CA ALA A 58 -0.50 -5.97 -28.95
C ALA A 58 0.39 -7.16 -29.31
N PHE A 59 0.75 -8.02 -28.35
CA PHE A 59 1.62 -9.18 -28.61
C PHE A 59 1.02 -10.14 -29.66
N PRO A 60 -0.24 -10.60 -29.54
CA PRO A 60 -0.86 -11.44 -30.58
C PRO A 60 -0.94 -10.76 -31.94
N LEU A 61 -1.26 -9.46 -31.98
CA LEU A 61 -1.33 -8.70 -33.23
C LEU A 61 0.03 -8.65 -33.94
N VAL A 62 1.09 -8.34 -33.19
CA VAL A 62 2.45 -8.31 -33.72
C VAL A 62 2.88 -9.70 -34.19
N MET A 63 2.65 -10.75 -33.39
CA MET A 63 3.02 -12.13 -33.77
C MET A 63 2.28 -12.61 -35.03
N ARG A 64 0.99 -12.28 -35.17
CA ARG A 64 0.22 -12.59 -36.39
C ARG A 64 0.74 -11.84 -37.61
N SER A 65 1.13 -10.58 -37.45
CA SER A 65 1.65 -9.75 -38.56
C SER A 65 3.04 -10.17 -39.03
N SER A 66 3.88 -10.70 -38.14
CA SER A 66 5.26 -11.09 -38.46
C SER A 66 5.40 -12.55 -38.90
N GLY A 67 4.30 -13.32 -38.98
CA GLY A 67 4.33 -14.74 -39.34
C GLY A 67 5.15 -15.59 -38.35
N ALA A 68 5.47 -15.04 -37.18
CA ALA A 68 6.33 -15.67 -36.19
C ALA A 68 5.54 -16.78 -35.48
N SER A 69 5.68 -18.01 -35.98
CA SER A 69 5.26 -19.20 -35.24
C SER A 69 6.33 -19.50 -34.18
N MET A 70 6.09 -19.04 -32.95
CA MET A 70 6.87 -19.55 -31.82
C MET A 70 6.44 -21.00 -31.56
N PRO A 71 7.38 -21.95 -31.42
CA PRO A 71 7.03 -23.33 -31.12
C PRO A 71 6.27 -23.38 -29.79
N ALA A 72 5.16 -24.11 -29.75
CA ALA A 72 4.40 -24.38 -28.54
C ALA A 72 5.32 -25.08 -27.53
N THR A 73 5.89 -24.29 -26.62
CA THR A 73 6.92 -24.74 -25.68
C THR A 73 6.36 -24.52 -24.28
N GLY A 74 5.63 -25.52 -23.79
CA GLY A 74 5.08 -25.51 -22.45
C GLY A 74 4.18 -26.72 -22.18
N PRO A 75 4.00 -27.10 -20.90
CA PRO A 75 3.26 -28.31 -20.50
C PRO A 75 1.79 -28.32 -20.93
N PHE A 76 1.23 -27.16 -21.30
CA PHE A 76 -0.16 -27.01 -21.71
C PHE A 76 -0.39 -27.02 -23.23
N ASN A 77 0.65 -27.11 -24.07
CA ASN A 77 0.54 -27.08 -25.55
C ASN A 77 -0.40 -25.98 -26.11
N LEU A 78 -0.55 -24.88 -25.38
CA LEU A 78 -1.37 -23.75 -25.81
C LEU A 78 -0.54 -22.93 -26.80
N PRO A 79 -1.13 -22.54 -27.95
CA PRO A 79 -0.42 -21.71 -28.89
C PRO A 79 -0.16 -20.32 -28.25
N PRO A 80 0.99 -19.71 -28.55
CA PRO A 80 1.47 -18.51 -27.84
C PRO A 80 0.55 -17.29 -28.03
N ASP A 81 -0.26 -17.27 -29.09
CA ASP A 81 -1.30 -16.28 -29.35
C ASP A 81 -2.48 -16.35 -28.36
N ILE A 82 -2.65 -17.45 -27.64
CA ILE A 82 -3.62 -17.61 -26.55
C ILE A 82 -2.93 -17.51 -25.20
N LEU A 83 -1.73 -18.09 -25.05
CA LEU A 83 -1.00 -18.10 -23.78
C LEU A 83 -0.65 -16.68 -23.31
N LEU A 84 -0.14 -15.83 -24.20
CA LEU A 84 0.31 -14.48 -23.83
C LEU A 84 -0.87 -13.57 -23.41
N PRO A 85 -2.01 -13.52 -24.11
CA PRO A 85 -3.19 -12.80 -23.63
C PRO A 85 -3.71 -13.28 -22.29
N VAL A 86 -3.72 -14.60 -22.06
CA VAL A 86 -4.19 -15.17 -20.79
C VAL A 86 -3.26 -14.77 -19.64
N LEU A 87 -1.94 -14.85 -19.86
CA LEU A 87 -0.95 -14.46 -18.86
C LEU A 87 -1.05 -12.96 -18.55
N TYR A 88 -0.87 -12.11 -19.55
CA TYR A 88 -0.86 -10.66 -19.35
C TYR A 88 -2.24 -10.11 -18.97
N GLY A 89 -3.31 -10.64 -19.55
CA GLY A 89 -4.68 -10.30 -19.16
C GLY A 89 -4.99 -10.72 -17.73
N GLY A 90 -4.58 -11.92 -17.32
CA GLY A 90 -4.69 -12.40 -15.94
C GLY A 90 -3.93 -11.51 -14.95
N TYR A 91 -2.69 -11.12 -15.26
CA TYR A 91 -1.92 -10.18 -14.46
C TYR A 91 -2.58 -8.79 -14.39
N GLY A 92 -3.11 -8.29 -15.50
CA GLY A 92 -3.84 -7.03 -15.55
C GLY A 92 -5.09 -7.05 -14.66
N LEU A 93 -5.87 -8.13 -14.71
CA LEU A 93 -7.06 -8.30 -13.86
C LEU A 93 -6.69 -8.42 -12.38
N ALA A 94 -5.64 -9.16 -12.05
CA ALA A 94 -5.14 -9.27 -10.68
C ALA A 94 -4.66 -7.90 -10.16
N SER A 95 -3.91 -7.15 -10.96
CA SER A 95 -3.47 -5.79 -10.65
C SER A 95 -4.66 -4.84 -10.42
N LEU A 96 -5.69 -4.92 -11.26
CA LEU A 96 -6.91 -4.14 -11.12
C LEU A 96 -7.63 -4.44 -9.80
N ALA A 97 -7.79 -5.72 -9.46
CA ALA A 97 -8.44 -6.13 -8.22
C ALA A 97 -7.71 -5.59 -6.98
N VAL A 98 -6.36 -5.67 -6.97
CA VAL A 98 -5.54 -5.09 -5.89
C VAL A 98 -5.69 -3.57 -5.84
N GLY A 99 -5.64 -2.91 -6.99
CA GLY A 99 -5.83 -1.46 -7.09
C GLY A 99 -7.17 -1.00 -6.52
N ILE A 100 -8.26 -1.70 -6.84
CA ILE A 100 -9.60 -1.41 -6.29
C ILE A 100 -9.61 -1.50 -4.75
N VAL A 101 -9.03 -2.57 -4.18
CA VAL A 101 -8.96 -2.73 -2.72
C VAL A 101 -8.18 -1.58 -2.09
N LYS A 102 -7.06 -1.16 -2.70
CA LYS A 102 -6.25 -0.04 -2.23
C LYS A 102 -6.99 1.31 -2.33
N VAL A 103 -7.76 1.56 -3.40
CA VAL A 103 -8.62 2.76 -3.50
C VAL A 103 -9.66 2.76 -2.38
N ILE A 104 -10.36 1.65 -2.19
CA ILE A 104 -11.41 1.55 -1.16
C ILE A 104 -10.81 1.76 0.24
N ALA A 105 -9.67 1.13 0.52
CA ALA A 105 -8.95 1.30 1.78
C ALA A 105 -8.48 2.74 1.98
N GLY A 106 -7.80 3.35 1.00
CA GLY A 106 -7.34 4.73 1.07
C GLY A 106 -8.48 5.72 1.30
N MET A 107 -9.58 5.58 0.56
CA MET A 107 -10.77 6.42 0.74
C MET A 107 -11.42 6.23 2.11
N LYS A 108 -11.50 5.00 2.63
CA LYS A 108 -12.06 4.72 3.96
C LYS A 108 -11.16 5.23 5.08
N LEU A 109 -9.84 5.15 4.93
CA LEU A 109 -8.86 5.68 5.88
C LEU A 109 -8.89 7.21 5.91
N LEU A 110 -8.95 7.88 4.75
CA LEU A 110 -9.10 9.35 4.68
C LEU A 110 -10.41 9.83 5.30
N ARG A 111 -11.50 9.09 5.07
CA ARG A 111 -12.84 9.39 5.62
C ARG A 111 -13.06 8.87 7.04
N ARG A 112 -12.07 8.19 7.64
CA ARG A 112 -12.11 7.68 9.03
C ARG A 112 -13.36 6.85 9.35
N ARG A 113 -13.81 6.02 8.40
CA ARG A 113 -15.02 5.18 8.55
C ARG A 113 -14.81 4.08 9.60
N ARG A 114 -15.90 3.60 10.22
CA ARG A 114 -15.90 2.50 11.22
C ARG A 114 -15.20 1.21 10.75
N ASN A 115 -15.21 0.95 9.45
CA ASN A 115 -14.57 -0.23 8.86
C ASN A 115 -13.17 0.05 8.27
N ALA A 116 -12.60 1.24 8.48
CA ALA A 116 -11.35 1.65 7.84
C ALA A 116 -10.15 0.77 8.25
N TRP A 117 -10.12 0.30 9.49
CA TRP A 117 -9.06 -0.59 9.99
C TRP A 117 -9.01 -1.92 9.22
N GLY A 118 -10.15 -2.59 9.07
CA GLY A 118 -10.22 -3.87 8.35
C GLY A 118 -9.84 -3.73 6.88
N TRP A 119 -10.26 -2.65 6.22
CA TRP A 119 -9.85 -2.35 4.85
C TRP A 119 -8.36 -1.97 4.74
N GLY A 120 -7.80 -1.28 5.73
CA GLY A 120 -6.37 -0.99 5.80
C GLY A 120 -5.51 -2.25 5.88
N ILE A 121 -5.94 -3.24 6.68
CA ILE A 121 -5.27 -4.55 6.75
C ILE A 121 -5.45 -5.31 5.44
N ALA A 122 -6.64 -5.30 4.85
CA ALA A 122 -6.87 -5.95 3.56
C ALA A 122 -5.93 -5.39 2.48
N ALA A 123 -5.76 -4.06 2.41
CA ALA A 123 -4.84 -3.43 1.48
C ALA A 123 -3.36 -3.75 1.77
N ALA A 124 -2.98 -3.88 3.05
CA ALA A 124 -1.65 -4.31 3.44
C ALA A 124 -1.37 -5.75 2.98
N ILE A 125 -2.32 -6.67 3.20
CA ILE A 125 -2.21 -8.07 2.80
C ILE A 125 -2.16 -8.18 1.28
N THR A 126 -3.01 -7.46 0.52
CA THR A 126 -3.00 -7.53 -0.95
C THR A 126 -1.76 -6.89 -1.58
N GLY A 127 -1.06 -6.01 -0.85
CA GLY A 127 0.24 -5.46 -1.26
C GLY A 127 1.42 -6.45 -1.10
N MET A 128 1.31 -7.45 -0.24
CA MET A 128 2.38 -8.44 -0.01
C MET A 128 2.59 -9.46 -1.14
N PRO A 129 1.56 -10.05 -1.78
CA PRO A 129 1.75 -11.03 -2.83
C PRO A 129 2.15 -10.42 -4.18
N GLN A 130 2.28 -9.09 -4.31
CA GLN A 130 2.74 -8.41 -5.54
C GLN A 130 4.21 -8.70 -5.94
N PHE A 131 4.76 -9.86 -5.56
CA PHE A 131 6.05 -10.38 -5.98
C PHE A 131 6.12 -10.75 -7.47
N TRP A 132 5.00 -10.71 -8.20
CA TRP A 132 4.92 -11.14 -9.60
C TRP A 132 5.53 -10.18 -10.64
N CYS A 133 6.11 -9.03 -10.25
CA CYS A 133 6.53 -7.97 -11.19
C CYS A 133 7.90 -7.29 -10.89
N SER A 134 9.01 -8.03 -10.83
CA SER A 134 10.40 -7.51 -10.91
C SER A 134 10.70 -6.28 -10.01
N ILE A 135 11.46 -5.28 -10.48
CA ILE A 135 11.93 -4.12 -9.69
C ILE A 135 10.78 -3.26 -9.14
N PHE A 136 9.60 -3.34 -9.76
CA PHE A 136 8.38 -2.71 -9.29
C PHE A 136 7.74 -3.43 -8.09
N CYS A 137 8.25 -4.59 -7.64
CA CYS A 137 7.77 -5.32 -6.46
C CYS A 137 8.16 -4.68 -5.12
N VAL A 138 9.30 -4.00 -5.06
CA VAL A 138 9.87 -3.54 -3.78
C VAL A 138 9.03 -2.42 -3.17
N ILE A 139 8.54 -1.49 -4.01
CA ILE A 139 7.74 -0.34 -3.57
C ILE A 139 6.37 -0.77 -3.02
N PRO A 140 5.54 -1.57 -3.73
CA PRO A 140 4.28 -2.09 -3.18
C PRO A 140 4.47 -2.91 -1.92
N LEU A 141 5.51 -3.73 -1.85
CA LEU A 141 5.83 -4.51 -0.67
C LEU A 141 6.17 -3.61 0.52
N ALA A 142 7.03 -2.60 0.32
CA ALA A 142 7.37 -1.63 1.36
C ALA A 142 6.14 -0.85 1.83
N VAL A 143 5.26 -0.44 0.91
CA VAL A 143 3.98 0.22 1.24
C VAL A 143 3.04 -0.72 1.99
N GLY A 144 2.98 -2.00 1.61
CA GLY A 144 2.19 -3.02 2.30
C GLY A 144 2.68 -3.25 3.73
N ILE A 145 3.98 -3.40 3.92
CA ILE A 145 4.62 -3.52 5.25
C ILE A 145 4.38 -2.25 6.08
N PHE A 146 4.59 -1.06 5.49
CA PHE A 146 4.34 0.20 6.19
C PHE A 146 2.87 0.32 6.62
N THR A 147 1.94 -0.01 5.74
CA THR A 147 0.49 0.02 6.03
C THR A 147 0.16 -0.97 7.14
N LEU A 148 0.75 -2.18 7.12
CA LEU A 148 0.57 -3.17 8.17
C LEU A 148 1.07 -2.65 9.52
N VAL A 149 2.30 -2.12 9.57
CA VAL A 149 2.90 -1.56 10.79
C VAL A 149 2.06 -0.40 11.33
N ALA A 150 1.57 0.48 10.44
CA ALA A 150 0.69 1.57 10.81
C ALA A 150 -0.64 1.08 11.41
N MET A 151 -1.23 -0.01 10.90
CA MET A 151 -2.49 -0.56 11.37
C MET A 151 -2.37 -1.45 12.63
N VAL A 152 -1.20 -2.05 12.87
CA VAL A 152 -0.93 -2.92 14.04
C VAL A 152 -0.58 -2.10 15.29
N ARG A 153 -0.12 -0.85 15.13
CA ARG A 153 0.11 0.05 16.26
C ARG A 153 -1.19 0.34 17.04
N GLY A 154 -1.17 0.07 18.34
CA GLY A 154 -2.31 0.28 19.26
C GLY A 154 -2.93 1.67 19.14
N ASN A 155 -2.09 2.71 19.14
CA ASN A 155 -2.51 4.11 19.03
C ASN A 155 -3.28 4.42 17.74
N ALA A 156 -2.97 3.74 16.63
CA ALA A 156 -3.67 3.92 15.36
C ALA A 156 -5.04 3.22 15.35
N ARG A 157 -5.12 2.04 15.99
CA ARG A 157 -6.38 1.33 16.17
C ARG A 157 -7.33 2.09 17.09
N GLU A 158 -6.83 2.60 18.20
CA GLU A 158 -7.59 3.43 19.15
C GLU A 158 -8.03 4.75 18.51
N TYR A 159 -7.16 5.40 17.74
CA TYR A 159 -7.49 6.60 16.98
C TYR A 159 -8.63 6.36 15.97
N LEU A 160 -8.58 5.26 15.22
CA LEU A 160 -9.64 4.92 14.27
C LEU A 160 -10.94 4.54 14.98
N ALA A 161 -10.87 3.91 16.16
CA ALA A 161 -12.05 3.57 16.95
C ALA A 161 -12.73 4.82 17.56
N SER A 162 -11.97 5.79 18.06
CA SER A 162 -12.51 7.03 18.63
C SER A 162 -13.14 7.95 17.58
N GLU A 163 -12.53 8.05 16.39
CA GLU A 163 -13.10 8.79 15.26
C GLU A 163 -14.35 8.10 14.68
N ALA A 164 -14.39 6.76 14.68
CA ALA A 164 -15.58 6.01 14.28
C ALA A 164 -16.76 6.17 15.25
N ALA A 165 -16.50 6.35 16.55
CA ALA A 165 -17.53 6.61 17.55
C ALA A 165 -18.14 8.01 17.41
N THR A 166 -17.35 8.98 16.92
CA THR A 166 -17.76 10.39 16.74
C THR A 166 -18.38 10.67 15.36
N ASN A 167 -18.11 9.84 14.35
CA ASN A 167 -18.73 9.93 13.01
C ASN A 167 -19.47 8.63 12.62
N PRO A 168 -20.68 8.40 13.16
CA PRO A 168 -21.51 7.24 12.81
C PRO A 168 -22.19 7.47 11.45
N ALA A 169 -21.42 7.38 10.36
CA ALA A 169 -21.91 7.52 8.99
C ALA A 169 -21.86 6.21 8.20
#